data_AF-A0A518DXZ7-F1
#
_entry.id   AF-A0A518DXZ7-F1
#
_cell.length_a   1.000
_cell.length_b   1.000
_cell.length_c   1.000
_cell.angle_alpha   90.00
_cell.angle_beta   90.00
_cell.angle_gamma   90.00
#
_symmetry.space_group_name_H-M   'P 1'
#
loop_
_entity.id
_entity.type
_entity.pdbx_description
1 polymer ?
#
loop_
_entity_poly.entity_id
_entity_poly.type
_entity_poly.pdbx_seq_one_letter_code
_entity_poly.pdbx_strand_id
1 'polypeptide(L)'
;MSSFDPYASPQDHFGGAKPAPAGKGMMGDGSQPPHAMQMDYMRCWTILFERPNGFGLVCILGAVGLFIPYIGQVVVIGYAIDACEAIRRGVRRDFCDFDFGRFGEYLLRGLWPMLVALIVMFPIVLGIMVIAFVPMMGAAAMMDGGGNGALPVVGILIMVGAFLLAFVAGMLGTAVMMGMQVRAAFAQSLGEGFNVGWAWDFLKRTWLEMILGLFLLSMIGGVVINVGLLLLCVGVIPAMGLMMVANWFFLGQLYELYLSRGGQPIPLKAPKPEAVSRWQAP
;
A
#
# COMPACT_ATOMS: atom_id res chain seq x y z
N MET A 1 6.41 -37.96 11.97
CA MET A 1 6.81 -36.59 12.37
C MET A 1 7.41 -35.93 11.14
N SER A 2 6.63 -35.14 10.41
CA SER A 2 7.09 -34.40 9.23
C SER A 2 7.81 -33.14 9.69
N SER A 3 9.04 -32.94 9.21
CA SER A 3 9.84 -31.74 9.45
C SER A 3 9.13 -30.52 8.85
N PHE A 4 8.82 -29.55 9.70
CA PHE A 4 8.36 -28.23 9.29
C PHE A 4 9.56 -27.52 8.63
N ASP A 5 9.50 -27.32 7.31
CA ASP A 5 10.48 -26.52 6.57
C ASP A 5 9.95 -25.08 6.45
N PRO A 6 10.48 -24.12 7.22
CA PRO A 6 10.03 -22.73 7.19
C PRO A 6 10.46 -21.98 5.91
N TYR A 7 11.18 -22.63 4.99
CA TYR A 7 11.69 -22.04 3.75
C TYR A 7 11.10 -22.67 2.47
N ALA A 8 10.07 -23.51 2.57
CA ALA A 8 9.36 -24.01 1.40
C ALA A 8 8.76 -22.84 0.60
N SER A 9 9.23 -22.67 -0.63
CA SER A 9 8.75 -21.59 -1.50
C SER A 9 7.27 -21.80 -1.84
N PRO A 10 6.44 -20.75 -2.03
CA PRO A 10 5.01 -20.90 -2.29
C PRO A 10 4.62 -21.76 -3.50
N GLN A 11 5.58 -22.16 -4.35
CA GLN A 11 5.33 -23.12 -5.43
C GLN A 11 4.87 -24.50 -4.91
N ASP A 12 5.16 -24.84 -3.65
CA ASP A 12 4.70 -26.10 -3.05
C ASP A 12 3.28 -25.99 -2.47
N HIS A 13 2.79 -24.77 -2.21
CA HIS A 13 1.41 -24.51 -1.81
C HIS A 13 0.47 -24.24 -2.99
N PHE A 14 1.01 -23.76 -4.11
CA PHE A 14 0.35 -23.78 -5.42
C PHE A 14 0.70 -25.09 -6.11
N GLY A 15 0.04 -26.17 -5.68
CA GLY A 15 0.33 -27.55 -6.07
C GLY A 15 0.75 -27.72 -7.53
N GLY A 16 1.73 -28.60 -7.74
CA GLY A 16 2.32 -28.94 -9.03
C GLY A 16 1.30 -29.29 -10.12
N ALA A 17 0.72 -28.25 -10.73
CA ALA A 17 0.07 -28.35 -12.01
C ALA A 17 1.17 -28.69 -13.01
N LYS A 18 1.21 -29.97 -13.42
CA LYS A 18 1.85 -30.37 -14.67
C LYS A 18 1.51 -29.31 -15.73
N PRO A 19 2.48 -28.85 -16.55
CA PRO A 19 2.17 -27.95 -17.64
C PRO A 19 1.00 -28.53 -18.43
N ALA A 20 -0.11 -27.78 -18.48
CA ALA A 20 -1.33 -28.24 -19.11
C ALA A 20 -1.03 -28.57 -20.58
N PRO A 21 -1.49 -29.72 -21.10
CA PRO A 21 -1.35 -30.04 -22.50
C PRO A 21 -1.97 -28.92 -23.32
N ALA A 22 -1.19 -28.36 -24.25
CA ALA A 22 -1.63 -27.32 -25.17
C ALA A 22 -2.82 -27.85 -25.99
N GLY A 23 -4.02 -27.36 -25.70
CA GLY A 23 -5.22 -27.66 -26.48
C GLY A 23 -6.32 -28.38 -25.71
N LYS A 24 -6.96 -27.70 -24.76
CA LYS A 24 -8.40 -27.89 -24.45
C LYS A 24 -8.89 -26.67 -23.68
N GLY A 25 -10.00 -26.11 -24.16
CA GLY A 25 -10.51 -24.80 -23.74
C GLY A 25 -10.68 -24.66 -22.22
N MET A 26 -10.25 -23.52 -21.71
CA MET A 26 -10.53 -23.07 -20.35
C MET A 26 -12.02 -22.69 -20.24
N MET A 27 -12.89 -23.68 -20.12
CA MET A 27 -14.12 -23.52 -19.33
C MET A 27 -13.79 -24.08 -17.96
N GLY A 28 -13.36 -23.19 -17.06
CA GLY A 28 -13.10 -23.53 -15.66
C GLY A 28 -14.39 -23.97 -14.99
N ASP A 29 -14.39 -25.20 -14.50
CA ASP A 29 -15.35 -25.73 -13.55
C ASP A 29 -15.29 -24.88 -12.26
N GLY A 30 -16.36 -24.16 -11.97
CA GLY A 30 -16.48 -23.23 -10.83
C GLY A 30 -16.68 -23.91 -9.48
N SER A 31 -16.04 -25.06 -9.24
CA SER A 31 -16.33 -25.92 -8.07
C SER A 31 -15.24 -25.96 -6.99
N GLN A 32 -14.07 -25.33 -7.18
CA GLN A 32 -13.14 -25.15 -6.06
C GLN A 32 -13.44 -23.83 -5.34
N PRO A 33 -13.92 -23.86 -4.07
CA PRO A 33 -14.02 -22.64 -3.28
C PRO A 33 -12.61 -22.03 -3.23
N PRO A 34 -12.45 -20.73 -3.52
CA PRO A 34 -11.15 -20.09 -3.48
C PRO A 34 -10.59 -20.32 -2.07
N HIS A 35 -9.45 -21.01 -1.98
CA HIS A 35 -8.74 -21.13 -0.71
C HIS A 35 -8.66 -19.73 -0.12
N ALA A 36 -9.17 -19.57 1.12
CA ALA A 36 -9.20 -18.28 1.79
C ALA A 36 -7.80 -17.68 1.72
N MET A 37 -7.64 -16.64 0.92
CA MET A 37 -6.34 -16.07 0.66
C MET A 37 -5.78 -15.54 1.98
N GLN A 38 -4.68 -16.12 2.43
CA GLN A 38 -4.00 -15.64 3.62
C GLN A 38 -3.05 -14.53 3.22
N MET A 39 -3.09 -13.42 3.96
CA MET A 39 -2.14 -12.32 3.80
C MET A 39 -0.75 -12.78 4.22
N ASP A 40 0.25 -12.49 3.38
CA ASP A 40 1.65 -12.75 3.69
C ASP A 40 2.37 -11.43 3.94
N TYR A 41 2.26 -10.96 5.18
CA TYR A 41 2.82 -9.68 5.62
C TYR A 41 4.36 -9.63 5.46
N MET A 42 5.05 -10.75 5.68
CA MET A 42 6.50 -10.81 5.60
C MET A 42 6.98 -10.74 4.16
N ARG A 43 6.23 -11.34 3.23
CA ARG A 43 6.58 -11.30 1.81
C ARG A 43 6.61 -9.89 1.23
N CYS A 44 5.83 -8.94 1.75
CA CYS A 44 5.92 -7.53 1.32
C CYS A 44 7.33 -6.96 1.50
N TRP A 45 8.10 -7.45 2.47
CA TRP A 45 9.46 -7.04 2.78
C TRP A 45 10.51 -7.89 2.07
N THR A 46 10.30 -9.20 1.98
CA THR A 46 11.31 -10.13 1.44
C THR A 46 11.30 -10.24 -0.08
N ILE A 47 10.17 -9.92 -0.74
CA ILE A 47 10.00 -10.13 -2.19
C ILE A 47 11.03 -9.42 -3.06
N LEU A 48 11.57 -8.29 -2.61
CA LEU A 48 12.64 -7.60 -3.32
C LEU A 48 13.98 -8.32 -3.22
N PHE A 49 14.23 -9.00 -2.10
CA PHE A 49 15.48 -9.73 -1.83
C PHE A 49 15.48 -11.15 -2.39
N GLU A 50 14.33 -11.67 -2.83
CA GLU A 50 14.25 -12.93 -3.57
C GLU A 50 14.95 -12.86 -4.94
N ARG A 51 15.38 -11.66 -5.39
CA ARG A 51 16.07 -11.44 -6.65
C ARG A 51 17.59 -11.38 -6.49
N PRO A 52 18.37 -11.78 -7.52
CA PRO A 52 19.84 -11.68 -7.50
C PRO A 52 20.35 -10.26 -7.21
N ASN A 53 19.70 -9.24 -7.77
CA ASN A 53 20.07 -7.82 -7.62
C ASN A 53 19.12 -7.03 -6.71
N GLY A 54 18.41 -7.72 -5.81
CA GLY A 54 17.36 -7.14 -4.97
C GLY A 54 17.78 -5.92 -4.16
N PHE A 55 18.96 -6.02 -3.52
CA PHE A 55 19.51 -4.90 -2.73
C PHE A 55 19.87 -3.69 -3.61
N GLY A 56 20.43 -3.91 -4.79
CA GLY A 56 20.75 -2.84 -5.75
C GLY A 56 19.50 -2.11 -6.22
N LEU A 57 18.43 -2.86 -6.52
CA LEU A 57 17.13 -2.30 -6.86
C LEU A 57 16.57 -1.45 -5.70
N VAL A 58 16.61 -1.94 -4.46
CA VAL A 58 16.17 -1.19 -3.29
C VAL A 58 16.95 0.13 -3.13
N CYS A 59 18.27 0.10 -3.36
CA CYS A 59 19.10 1.29 -3.34
C CYS A 59 18.72 2.28 -4.44
N ILE A 60 18.46 1.82 -5.66
CA ILE A 60 18.03 2.67 -6.78
C ILE A 60 16.67 3.30 -6.48
N LEU A 61 15.70 2.51 -6.04
CA LEU A 61 14.36 3.02 -5.68
C LEU A 61 14.43 4.01 -4.51
N GLY A 62 15.27 3.73 -3.52
CA GLY A 62 15.57 4.64 -2.43
C GLY A 62 16.18 5.95 -2.90
N ALA A 63 17.18 5.89 -3.77
CA ALA A 63 17.86 7.06 -4.32
C ALA A 63 16.90 7.90 -5.17
N VAL A 64 16.13 7.28 -6.06
CA VAL A 64 15.10 7.96 -6.86
C VAL A 64 14.07 8.62 -5.94
N GLY A 65 13.55 7.90 -4.95
CA GLY A 65 12.54 8.38 -4.01
C GLY A 65 13.01 9.52 -3.10
N LEU A 66 14.28 9.54 -2.72
CA LEU A 66 14.84 10.52 -1.79
C LEU A 66 15.43 11.76 -2.50
N PHE A 67 16.19 11.58 -3.57
CA PHE A 67 16.93 12.68 -4.21
C PHE A 67 16.10 13.50 -5.20
N ILE A 68 14.96 12.99 -5.66
CA ILE A 68 14.02 13.73 -6.50
C ILE A 68 12.75 13.99 -5.69
N PRO A 69 12.64 15.15 -5.01
CA PRO A 69 11.50 15.46 -4.16
C PRO A 69 10.19 15.32 -4.94
N TYR A 70 9.21 14.67 -4.31
CA TYR A 70 7.87 14.38 -4.85
C TYR A 70 7.86 13.49 -6.10
N ILE A 71 8.49 13.89 -7.21
CA ILE A 71 8.50 13.15 -8.48
C ILE A 71 9.13 11.76 -8.31
N GLY A 72 10.23 11.67 -7.56
CA GLY A 72 10.89 10.40 -7.28
C GLY A 72 9.98 9.42 -6.56
N GLN A 73 9.21 9.92 -5.58
CA GLN A 73 8.24 9.09 -4.87
C GLN A 73 7.15 8.58 -5.81
N VAL A 74 6.61 9.45 -6.67
CA VAL A 74 5.60 9.07 -7.69
C VAL A 74 6.12 7.96 -8.60
N VAL A 75 7.38 8.04 -9.03
CA VAL A 75 8.00 7.03 -9.87
C VAL A 75 8.14 5.70 -9.14
N VAL A 76 8.59 5.69 -7.88
CA VAL A 76 8.69 4.47 -7.07
C VAL A 76 7.32 3.83 -6.87
N ILE A 77 6.28 4.65 -6.63
CA ILE A 77 4.89 4.19 -6.54
C ILE A 77 4.46 3.52 -7.85
N GLY A 78 4.68 4.16 -8.99
CA GLY A 78 4.32 3.62 -10.30
C GLY A 78 5.06 2.34 -10.65
N TYR A 79 6.34 2.24 -10.29
CA TYR A 79 7.12 1.00 -10.38
C TYR A 79 6.49 -0.11 -9.53
N ALA A 80 6.16 0.16 -8.27
CA ALA A 80 5.59 -0.84 -7.38
C ALA A 80 4.20 -1.34 -7.87
N ILE A 81 3.39 -0.46 -8.47
CA ILE A 81 2.12 -0.82 -9.10
C ILE A 81 2.34 -1.72 -10.33
N ASP A 82 3.32 -1.40 -11.20
CA ASP A 82 3.67 -2.24 -12.35
C ASP A 82 4.12 -3.64 -11.90
N ALA A 83 4.94 -3.70 -10.84
CA ALA A 83 5.38 -4.96 -10.24
C ALA A 83 4.21 -5.76 -9.65
N CYS A 84 3.29 -5.12 -8.92
CA CYS A 84 2.09 -5.78 -8.39
C CYS A 84 1.21 -6.35 -9.53
N GLU A 85 1.02 -5.59 -10.61
CA GLU A 85 0.24 -6.05 -11.76
C GLU A 85 0.88 -7.24 -12.47
N ALA A 86 2.21 -7.23 -12.64
CA ALA A 86 2.96 -8.33 -13.24
C ALA A 86 2.81 -9.64 -12.44
N ILE A 87 2.93 -9.57 -11.11
CA ILE A 87 2.75 -10.74 -10.22
C ILE A 87 1.35 -11.34 -10.40
N ARG A 88 0.32 -10.49 -10.42
CA ARG A 88 -1.07 -10.93 -10.54
C ARG A 88 -1.40 -11.57 -11.87
N ARG A 89 -0.72 -11.14 -12.93
CA ARG A 89 -0.84 -11.74 -14.26
C ARG A 89 -0.05 -13.04 -14.40
N GLY A 90 0.59 -13.52 -13.33
CA GLY A 90 1.34 -14.78 -13.32
C GLY A 90 2.64 -14.72 -14.12
N VAL A 91 3.14 -13.52 -14.41
CA VAL A 91 4.40 -13.34 -15.13
C VAL A 91 5.56 -13.77 -14.23
N ARG A 92 6.38 -14.73 -14.68
CA ARG A 92 7.43 -15.34 -13.84
C ARG A 92 8.55 -14.36 -13.50
N ARG A 93 8.93 -14.42 -12.20
CA ARG A 93 10.21 -14.28 -11.48
C ARG A 93 11.27 -13.23 -11.88
N ASP A 94 11.28 -12.71 -13.10
CA ASP A 94 12.11 -11.57 -13.54
C ASP A 94 11.24 -10.30 -13.71
N PHE A 95 10.21 -10.18 -12.87
CA PHE A 95 10.15 -9.06 -11.94
C PHE A 95 10.87 -7.80 -12.46
N CYS A 96 10.14 -6.87 -13.07
CA CYS A 96 10.70 -5.73 -13.80
C CYS A 96 11.89 -5.11 -13.05
N ASP A 97 13.08 -5.16 -13.64
CA ASP A 97 14.17 -4.30 -13.17
C ASP A 97 13.77 -2.84 -13.34
N PHE A 98 14.29 -1.98 -12.48
CA PHE A 98 14.05 -0.55 -12.63
C PHE A 98 14.77 -0.05 -13.88
N ASP A 99 13.98 0.30 -14.88
CA ASP A 99 14.45 0.75 -16.18
C ASP A 99 14.22 2.26 -16.31
N PHE A 100 15.31 3.04 -16.35
CA PHE A 100 15.24 4.49 -16.53
C PHE A 100 14.62 4.89 -17.87
N GLY A 101 14.67 4.04 -18.90
CA GLY A 101 13.97 4.26 -20.16
C GLY A 101 12.44 4.29 -20.00
N ARG A 102 11.92 3.67 -18.94
CA ARG A 102 10.49 3.65 -18.59
C ARG A 102 10.11 4.64 -17.49
N PHE A 103 11.01 5.56 -17.13
CA PHE A 103 10.77 6.55 -16.07
C PHE A 103 9.44 7.30 -16.27
N GLY A 104 9.13 7.72 -17.50
CA GLY A 104 7.87 8.39 -17.82
C GLY A 104 6.63 7.49 -17.63
N GLU A 105 6.75 6.19 -17.88
CA GLU A 105 5.65 5.25 -17.65
C GLU A 105 5.38 5.05 -16.16
N TYR A 106 6.44 4.89 -15.36
CA TYR A 106 6.33 4.80 -13.91
C TYR A 106 5.76 6.10 -13.34
N LEU A 107 6.24 7.25 -13.81
CA LEU A 107 5.72 8.55 -13.40
C LEU A 107 4.21 8.65 -13.66
N LEU A 108 3.75 8.37 -14.88
CA LEU A 108 2.33 8.44 -15.22
C LEU A 108 1.48 7.43 -14.43
N ARG A 109 2.01 6.22 -14.19
CA ARG A 109 1.30 5.19 -13.43
C ARG A 109 1.12 5.56 -11.97
N GLY A 110 2.17 6.12 -11.34
CA GLY A 110 2.12 6.58 -9.95
C GLY A 110 1.40 7.92 -9.77
N LEU A 111 1.25 8.71 -10.84
CA LEU A 111 0.58 10.01 -10.80
C LEU A 111 -0.90 9.86 -10.39
N TRP A 112 -1.59 8.85 -10.88
CA TRP A 112 -3.02 8.64 -10.60
C TRP A 112 -3.36 8.49 -9.11
N PRO A 113 -2.76 7.53 -8.36
CA PRO A 113 -3.01 7.43 -6.93
C PRO A 113 -2.52 8.65 -6.16
N MET A 114 -1.43 9.31 -6.58
CA MET A 114 -0.97 10.55 -5.95
C MET A 114 -1.99 11.68 -6.09
N LEU A 115 -2.59 11.87 -7.28
CA LEU A 115 -3.62 12.89 -7.49
C LEU A 115 -4.87 12.63 -6.63
N VAL A 116 -5.30 11.37 -6.53
CA VAL A 116 -6.38 10.98 -5.62
C VAL A 116 -6.00 11.29 -4.18
N ALA A 117 -4.79 10.93 -3.75
CA ALA A 117 -4.29 11.23 -2.42
C ALA A 117 -4.34 12.73 -2.13
N LEU A 118 -3.84 13.56 -3.04
CA LEU A 118 -3.79 15.01 -2.88
C LEU A 118 -5.19 15.61 -2.71
N ILE A 119 -6.13 15.23 -3.57
CA ILE A 119 -7.51 15.76 -3.57
C ILE A 119 -8.26 15.30 -2.31
N VAL A 120 -8.06 14.05 -1.88
CA VAL A 120 -8.76 13.47 -0.71
C VAL A 120 -8.13 13.92 0.61
N MET A 121 -6.81 14.10 0.64
CA MET A 121 -6.07 14.50 1.85
C MET A 121 -6.41 15.94 2.25
N PHE A 122 -6.66 16.84 1.30
CA PHE A 122 -7.00 18.24 1.61
C PHE A 122 -8.23 18.39 2.53
N PRO A 123 -9.43 17.86 2.21
CA PRO A 123 -10.59 17.94 3.10
C PRO A 123 -10.41 17.14 4.40
N ILE A 124 -9.66 16.03 4.38
CA ILE A 124 -9.36 15.26 5.61
C ILE A 124 -8.53 16.11 6.57
N VAL A 125 -7.43 16.70 6.09
CA VAL A 125 -6.55 17.55 6.91
C VAL A 125 -7.32 18.76 7.41
N LEU A 126 -8.11 19.42 6.55
CA LEU A 126 -8.93 20.57 6.96
C LEU A 126 -9.95 20.18 8.05
N GLY A 127 -10.62 19.04 7.89
CA GLY A 127 -11.56 18.51 8.89
C GLY A 127 -10.87 18.20 10.22
N ILE A 128 -9.71 17.54 10.19
CA ILE A 128 -8.89 17.27 11.37
C ILE A 128 -8.47 18.58 12.04
N MET A 129 -8.02 19.57 11.27
CA MET A 129 -7.63 20.88 11.81
C MET A 129 -8.81 21.55 12.51
N VAL A 130 -10.00 21.56 11.93
CA VAL A 130 -11.19 22.15 12.57
C VAL A 130 -11.55 21.39 13.86
N ILE A 131 -11.59 20.06 13.81
CA ILE A 131 -11.96 19.21 14.96
C ILE A 131 -10.93 19.33 16.10
N ALA A 132 -9.65 19.46 15.79
CA ALA A 132 -8.59 19.56 16.80
C ALA A 132 -8.39 20.99 17.31
N PHE A 133 -8.28 21.99 16.41
CA PHE A 133 -7.90 23.36 16.80
C PHE A 133 -9.03 24.14 17.43
N VAL A 134 -10.28 24.00 16.96
CA VAL A 134 -11.40 24.80 17.52
C VAL A 134 -11.63 24.48 19.00
N PRO A 135 -11.72 23.20 19.43
CA PRO A 135 -11.85 22.88 20.84
C PRO A 135 -10.61 23.24 21.65
N MET A 136 -9.40 23.17 21.06
CA MET A 136 -8.18 23.62 21.73
C MET A 136 -8.19 25.12 22.03
N MET A 137 -8.61 25.95 21.09
CA MET A 137 -8.75 27.40 21.32
C MET A 137 -9.80 27.69 22.40
N GLY A 138 -10.93 26.97 22.38
CA GLY A 138 -11.96 27.08 23.41
C GLY A 138 -11.44 26.65 24.79
N ALA A 139 -10.72 25.53 24.87
CA ALA A 139 -10.14 25.03 26.11
C ALA A 139 -9.06 25.98 26.67
N ALA A 140 -8.20 26.53 25.82
CA ALA A 140 -7.19 27.51 26.20
C ALA A 140 -7.83 28.77 26.79
N ALA A 141 -8.87 29.31 26.14
CA ALA A 141 -9.61 30.45 26.65
C ALA A 141 -10.27 30.18 28.01
N MET A 142 -10.73 28.95 28.27
CA MET A 142 -11.27 28.55 29.58
C MET A 142 -10.20 28.44 30.67
N MET A 143 -8.95 28.13 30.32
CA MET A 143 -7.83 28.04 31.26
C MET A 143 -7.34 29.41 31.74
N ASP A 144 -7.42 30.44 30.88
CA ASP A 144 -7.01 31.81 31.22
C ASP A 144 -8.07 32.57 32.06
N GLY A 145 -9.30 32.08 32.14
CA GLY A 145 -10.46 32.78 32.72
C GLY A 145 -10.48 32.96 34.25
N GLY A 146 -9.43 32.60 34.99
CA GLY A 146 -9.27 32.88 36.43
C GLY A 146 -10.31 32.24 37.38
N GLY A 147 -11.20 31.38 36.88
CA GLY A 147 -12.29 30.78 37.65
C GLY A 147 -11.89 29.53 38.44
N ASN A 148 -12.78 29.12 39.37
CA ASN A 148 -12.65 27.94 40.24
C ASN A 148 -12.00 26.73 39.54
N GLY A 149 -11.18 25.98 40.26
CA GLY A 149 -10.33 24.87 39.76
C GLY A 149 -11.01 23.72 39.01
N ALA A 150 -12.33 23.75 38.81
CA ALA A 150 -13.06 22.84 37.92
C ALA A 150 -12.93 23.22 36.42
N LEU A 151 -12.74 24.50 36.07
CA LEU A 151 -12.64 24.97 34.68
C LEU A 151 -11.44 24.36 33.91
N PRO A 152 -10.23 24.28 34.50
CA PRO A 152 -9.09 23.64 33.84
C PRO A 152 -9.32 22.15 33.55
N VAL A 153 -10.00 21.43 34.44
CA VAL A 153 -10.31 19.99 34.27
C VAL A 153 -11.24 19.78 33.08
N VAL A 154 -12.28 20.61 32.93
CA VAL A 154 -13.18 20.57 31.79
C VAL A 154 -12.44 20.89 30.48
N GLY A 155 -11.56 21.89 30.49
CA GLY A 155 -10.72 22.25 29.34
C GLY A 155 -9.83 21.08 28.88
N ILE A 156 -9.18 20.39 29.81
CA ILE A 156 -8.35 19.20 29.52
C ILE A 156 -9.19 18.08 28.92
N LEU A 157 -10.38 17.78 29.48
CA LEU A 157 -11.26 16.73 28.95
C LEU A 157 -11.74 17.04 27.53
N ILE A 158 -12.07 18.31 27.24
CA ILE A 158 -12.43 18.75 25.88
C ILE A 158 -11.25 18.57 24.93
N MET A 159 -10.03 18.96 25.33
CA MET A 159 -8.84 18.81 24.50
C MET A 159 -8.54 17.34 24.19
N VAL A 160 -8.56 16.47 25.21
CA VAL A 160 -8.32 15.03 25.03
C VAL A 160 -9.42 14.41 24.16
N GLY A 161 -10.69 14.75 24.41
CA GLY A 161 -11.81 14.27 23.59
C GLY A 161 -11.71 14.69 22.14
N ALA A 162 -11.37 15.95 21.87
CA ALA A 162 -11.16 16.48 20.52
C ALA A 162 -9.98 15.81 19.81
N PHE A 163 -8.87 15.58 20.52
CA PHE A 163 -7.71 14.88 19.98
C PHE A 163 -8.05 13.43 19.61
N LEU A 164 -8.72 12.69 20.49
CA LEU A 164 -9.15 11.32 20.21
C LEU A 164 -10.13 11.26 19.03
N LEU A 165 -11.07 12.19 18.95
CA LEU A 165 -11.99 12.29 17.83
C LEU A 165 -11.27 12.58 16.51
N ALA A 166 -10.35 13.54 16.50
CA ALA A 166 -9.53 13.88 15.34
C ALA A 166 -8.65 12.69 14.91
N PHE A 167 -8.07 11.96 15.86
CA PHE A 167 -7.28 10.75 15.61
C PHE A 167 -8.12 9.66 14.92
N VAL A 168 -9.30 9.34 15.47
CA VAL A 168 -10.22 8.35 14.87
C VAL A 168 -10.69 8.80 13.48
N ALA A 169 -11.06 10.07 13.32
CA ALA A 169 -11.47 10.62 12.04
C ALA A 169 -10.35 10.55 10.99
N GLY A 170 -9.11 10.88 11.37
CA GLY A 170 -7.95 10.78 10.49
C GLY A 170 -7.59 9.35 10.11
N MET A 171 -7.71 8.40 11.04
CA MET A 171 -7.52 6.98 10.77
C MET A 171 -8.54 6.47 9.75
N LEU A 172 -9.83 6.78 9.94
CA LEU A 172 -10.90 6.41 9.01
C LEU A 172 -10.73 7.09 7.64
N GLY A 173 -10.39 8.38 7.62
CA GLY A 173 -10.14 9.12 6.39
C GLY A 173 -8.98 8.51 5.58
N THR A 174 -7.88 8.19 6.26
CA THR A 174 -6.70 7.55 5.63
C THR A 174 -7.03 6.16 5.10
N ALA A 175 -7.82 5.38 5.83
CA ALA A 175 -8.29 4.07 5.42
C ALA A 175 -9.14 4.12 4.13
N VAL A 176 -10.09 5.04 4.06
CA VAL A 176 -10.91 5.26 2.84
C VAL A 176 -10.03 5.72 1.68
N MET A 177 -9.10 6.64 1.96
CA MET A 177 -8.13 7.12 0.97
C MET A 177 -7.29 5.97 0.39
N MET A 178 -6.84 5.01 1.18
CA MET A 178 -6.10 3.84 0.68
C MET A 178 -6.90 3.03 -0.34
N GLY A 179 -8.18 2.77 -0.09
CA GLY A 179 -9.05 2.12 -1.07
C GLY A 179 -9.14 2.92 -2.38
N MET A 180 -9.38 4.23 -2.28
CA MET A 180 -9.45 5.11 -3.45
C MET A 180 -8.13 5.13 -4.25
N GLN A 181 -6.98 5.14 -3.58
CA GLN A 181 -5.66 5.05 -4.20
C GLN A 181 -5.45 3.73 -4.92
N VAL A 182 -5.79 2.60 -4.30
CA VAL A 182 -5.71 1.26 -4.93
C VAL A 182 -6.55 1.21 -6.19
N ARG A 183 -7.78 1.74 -6.14
CA ARG A 183 -8.65 1.79 -7.31
C ARG A 183 -8.07 2.64 -8.43
N ALA A 184 -7.60 3.84 -8.12
CA ALA A 184 -6.97 4.72 -9.10
C ALA A 184 -5.67 4.12 -9.69
N ALA A 185 -4.88 3.45 -8.86
CA ALA A 185 -3.64 2.79 -9.25
C ALA A 185 -3.89 1.66 -10.25
N PHE A 186 -4.88 0.80 -10.04
CA PHE A 186 -5.15 -0.31 -10.97
C PHE A 186 -6.03 0.09 -12.16
N ALA A 187 -6.97 1.02 -11.98
CA ALA A 187 -7.82 1.52 -13.07
C ALA A 187 -7.08 2.50 -14.00
N GLN A 188 -5.96 3.09 -13.53
CA GLN A 188 -5.19 4.10 -14.26
C GLN A 188 -6.06 5.28 -14.71
N SER A 189 -7.01 5.69 -13.86
CA SER A 189 -7.91 6.80 -14.11
C SER A 189 -8.29 7.51 -12.82
N LEU A 190 -8.38 8.83 -12.89
CA LEU A 190 -8.71 9.67 -11.74
C LEU A 190 -10.18 9.48 -11.32
N GLY A 191 -11.10 9.45 -12.29
CA GLY A 191 -12.54 9.35 -12.03
C GLY A 191 -12.94 8.05 -11.32
N GLU A 192 -12.32 6.93 -11.70
CA GLU A 192 -12.60 5.65 -11.03
C GLU A 192 -12.09 5.61 -9.59
N GLY A 193 -11.02 6.36 -9.29
CA GLY A 193 -10.50 6.51 -7.93
C GLY A 193 -11.51 7.11 -6.95
N PHE A 194 -12.42 7.96 -7.43
CA PHE A 194 -13.42 8.65 -6.59
C PHE A 194 -14.71 7.84 -6.34
N ASN A 195 -14.71 6.53 -6.62
CA ASN A 195 -15.84 5.67 -6.28
C ASN A 195 -15.86 5.35 -4.77
N VAL A 196 -16.44 6.25 -3.98
CA VAL A 196 -16.53 6.14 -2.52
C VAL A 196 -17.29 4.88 -2.09
N GLY A 197 -18.32 4.48 -2.86
CA GLY A 197 -19.08 3.24 -2.59
C GLY A 197 -18.19 2.01 -2.65
N TRP A 198 -17.33 1.92 -3.67
CA TRP A 198 -16.34 0.86 -3.78
C TRP A 198 -15.28 0.95 -2.68
N ALA A 199 -14.76 2.15 -2.39
CA ALA A 199 -13.74 2.33 -1.35
C ALA A 199 -14.25 1.91 0.04
N TRP A 200 -15.52 2.17 0.32
CA TRP A 200 -16.18 1.74 1.56
C TRP A 200 -16.43 0.23 1.62
N ASP A 201 -16.84 -0.39 0.52
CA ASP A 201 -16.95 -1.85 0.42
C ASP A 201 -15.59 -2.53 0.57
N PHE A 202 -14.55 -1.96 -0.06
CA PHE A 202 -13.15 -2.37 0.11
C PHE A 202 -12.74 -2.35 1.58
N LEU A 203 -12.92 -1.20 2.23
CA LEU A 203 -12.58 -1.03 3.64
C LEU A 203 -13.34 -2.02 4.53
N LYS A 204 -14.66 -2.13 4.39
CA LYS A 204 -15.48 -3.07 5.18
C LYS A 204 -15.01 -4.52 5.06
N ARG A 205 -14.49 -4.90 3.89
CA ARG A 205 -14.01 -6.26 3.64
C ARG A 205 -12.56 -6.47 4.01
N THR A 206 -11.74 -5.44 4.26
CA THR A 206 -10.30 -5.62 4.54
C THR A 206 -9.81 -4.89 5.79
N TRP A 207 -10.69 -4.28 6.58
CA TRP A 207 -10.30 -3.41 7.71
C TRP A 207 -9.40 -4.08 8.76
N LEU A 208 -9.62 -5.36 9.10
CA LEU A 208 -8.80 -6.07 10.08
C LEU A 208 -7.36 -6.23 9.58
N GLU A 209 -7.21 -6.70 8.35
CA GLU A 209 -5.90 -6.92 7.72
C GLU A 209 -5.21 -5.60 7.37
N MET A 210 -6.00 -4.56 7.09
CA MET A 210 -5.48 -3.21 6.93
C MET A 210 -4.91 -2.68 8.24
N ILE A 211 -5.62 -2.78 9.38
CA ILE A 211 -5.10 -2.34 10.68
C ILE A 211 -3.87 -3.17 11.09
N LEU A 212 -3.98 -4.50 11.02
CA LEU A 212 -2.89 -5.40 11.41
C LEU A 212 -1.66 -5.19 10.52
N GLY A 213 -1.87 -5.06 9.21
CA GLY A 213 -0.78 -4.85 8.27
C GLY A 213 -0.14 -3.48 8.40
N LEU A 214 -0.92 -2.40 8.60
CA LEU A 214 -0.35 -1.08 8.87
C LEU A 214 0.44 -1.05 10.18
N PHE A 215 -0.05 -1.73 11.22
CA PHE A 215 0.67 -1.88 12.48
C PHE A 215 2.01 -2.60 12.26
N LEU A 216 2.00 -3.76 11.61
CA LEU A 216 3.23 -4.51 11.30
C LEU A 216 4.19 -3.73 10.39
N LEU A 217 3.68 -3.06 9.35
CA LEU A 217 4.49 -2.21 8.48
C LEU A 217 5.11 -1.05 9.25
N SER A 218 4.38 -0.44 10.19
CA SER A 218 4.90 0.66 11.01
C SER A 218 5.98 0.19 11.99
N MET A 219 5.80 -0.98 12.62
CA MET A 219 6.79 -1.55 13.54
C MET A 219 8.08 -1.93 12.80
N ILE A 220 7.96 -2.70 11.72
CA ILE A 220 9.11 -3.14 10.91
C ILE A 220 9.75 -1.93 10.24
N GLY A 221 8.97 -1.05 9.62
CA GLY A 221 9.45 0.18 8.99
C GLY A 221 10.17 1.09 9.97
N GLY A 222 9.65 1.24 11.20
CA GLY A 222 10.32 1.97 12.27
C GLY A 222 11.69 1.39 12.59
N VAL A 223 11.81 0.07 12.76
CA VAL A 223 13.11 -0.58 12.99
C VAL A 223 14.04 -0.40 11.79
N VAL A 224 13.56 -0.60 10.56
CA VAL A 224 14.34 -0.49 9.32
C VAL A 224 14.89 0.94 9.15
N ILE A 225 14.08 1.97 9.38
CA ILE A 225 14.54 3.37 9.36
C ILE A 225 15.61 3.62 10.43
N ASN A 226 15.37 3.18 11.67
CA ASN A 226 16.32 3.39 12.76
C ASN A 226 17.67 2.68 12.49
N VAL A 227 17.65 1.46 11.95
CA VAL A 227 18.87 0.77 11.48
C VAL A 227 19.53 1.55 10.36
N GLY A 228 18.75 2.09 9.41
CA GLY A 228 19.26 2.95 8.35
C GLY A 228 19.94 4.22 8.87
N LEU A 229 19.43 4.81 9.94
CA LEU A 229 20.03 5.96 10.62
C LEU A 229 21.34 5.58 11.33
N LEU A 230 21.38 4.43 12.02
CA LEU A 230 22.58 3.91 12.67
C LEU A 230 23.72 3.62 11.68
N LEU A 231 23.39 3.29 10.42
CA LEU A 231 24.34 3.11 9.32
C LEU A 231 24.74 4.46 8.68
N LEU A 232 25.17 5.41 9.51
CA LEU A 232 25.69 6.73 9.12
C LEU A 232 24.75 7.56 8.24
N CYS A 233 23.43 7.43 8.44
CA CYS A 233 22.37 8.06 7.62
C CYS A 233 22.32 7.64 6.14
N VAL A 234 23.38 7.02 5.58
CA VAL A 234 23.39 6.49 4.21
C VAL A 234 22.42 5.30 4.10
N GLY A 235 22.29 4.52 5.17
CA GLY A 235 21.33 3.41 5.24
C GLY A 235 19.85 3.83 5.13
N VAL A 236 19.53 5.12 5.31
CA VAL A 236 18.17 5.63 5.10
C VAL A 236 17.73 5.51 3.64
N ILE A 237 18.67 5.59 2.70
CA ILE A 237 18.37 5.48 1.25
C ILE A 237 17.71 4.13 0.94
N PRO A 238 18.36 2.97 1.16
CA PRO A 238 17.71 1.68 0.93
C PRO A 238 16.50 1.45 1.84
N ALA A 239 16.51 1.94 3.10
CA ALA A 239 15.36 1.81 4.00
C ALA A 239 14.09 2.46 3.41
N MET A 240 14.21 3.67 2.87
CA MET A 240 13.09 4.38 2.23
C MET A 240 12.59 3.64 0.99
N GLY A 241 13.50 3.19 0.12
CA GLY A 241 13.14 2.42 -1.07
C GLY A 241 12.36 1.16 -0.73
N LEU A 242 12.83 0.41 0.27
CA LEU A 242 12.18 -0.80 0.76
C LEU A 242 10.79 -0.50 1.33
N MET A 243 10.66 0.51 2.19
CA MET A 243 9.39 0.88 2.80
C MET A 243 8.33 1.28 1.78
N MET A 244 8.70 2.10 0.79
CA MET A 244 7.76 2.54 -0.24
C MET A 244 7.20 1.37 -1.03
N VAL A 245 8.07 0.44 -1.43
CA VAL A 245 7.66 -0.72 -2.22
C VAL A 245 6.88 -1.73 -1.36
N ALA A 246 7.31 -1.98 -0.12
CA ALA A 246 6.61 -2.86 0.81
C ALA A 246 5.18 -2.38 1.07
N ASN A 247 4.97 -1.07 1.20
CA ASN A 247 3.63 -0.49 1.34
C ASN A 247 2.72 -0.79 0.14
N TRP A 248 3.24 -0.71 -1.08
CA TRP A 248 2.45 -0.99 -2.29
C TRP A 248 2.22 -2.48 -2.52
N PHE A 249 3.18 -3.34 -2.17
CA PHE A 249 2.93 -4.79 -2.16
C PHE A 249 1.86 -5.18 -1.15
N PHE A 250 1.88 -4.55 0.04
CA PHE A 250 0.84 -4.73 1.04
C PHE A 250 -0.54 -4.33 0.52
N LEU A 251 -0.65 -3.15 -0.13
CA LEU A 251 -1.90 -2.73 -0.78
C LEU A 251 -2.34 -3.68 -1.91
N GLY A 252 -1.38 -4.22 -2.67
CA GLY A 252 -1.64 -5.24 -3.69
C GLY A 252 -2.23 -6.51 -3.09
N GLN A 253 -1.67 -7.00 -1.98
CA GLN A 253 -2.20 -8.17 -1.25
C GLN A 253 -3.58 -7.90 -0.64
N LEU A 254 -3.81 -6.71 -0.07
CA LEU A 254 -5.13 -6.32 0.43
C LEU A 254 -6.19 -6.34 -0.68
N TYR A 255 -5.82 -5.94 -1.90
CA TYR A 255 -6.75 -6.00 -3.02
C TYR A 255 -7.03 -7.43 -3.48
N GLU A 256 -6.03 -8.29 -3.47
CA GLU A 256 -6.22 -9.72 -3.72
C GLU A 256 -7.13 -10.35 -2.66
N LEU A 257 -6.95 -10.01 -1.38
CA LEU A 257 -7.84 -10.44 -0.30
C LEU A 257 -9.27 -9.93 -0.51
N TYR A 258 -9.43 -8.66 -0.90
CA TYR A 258 -10.73 -8.07 -1.22
C TYR A 258 -11.47 -8.87 -2.30
N LEU A 259 -10.78 -9.28 -3.37
CA LEU A 259 -11.35 -10.13 -4.41
C LEU A 259 -11.75 -11.51 -3.88
N SER A 260 -10.92 -12.15 -3.06
CA SER A 260 -11.25 -13.44 -2.45
C SER A 260 -12.48 -13.39 -1.55
N ARG A 261 -12.80 -12.19 -1.01
CA ARG A 261 -13.99 -11.93 -0.18
C ARG A 261 -15.22 -11.52 -1.01
N GLY A 262 -15.19 -11.72 -2.33
CA GLY A 262 -16.30 -11.39 -3.24
C GLY A 262 -16.43 -9.90 -3.54
N GLY A 263 -15.33 -9.14 -3.41
CA GLY A 263 -15.27 -7.75 -3.82
C GLY A 263 -15.40 -7.56 -5.33
N GLN A 264 -15.80 -6.36 -5.77
CA GLN A 264 -15.95 -6.04 -7.18
C GLN A 264 -14.58 -5.79 -7.85
N PRO A 265 -14.23 -6.52 -8.91
CA PRO A 265 -12.95 -6.33 -9.58
C PRO A 265 -12.85 -4.94 -10.23
N ILE A 266 -11.70 -4.32 -10.05
CA ILE A 266 -11.30 -3.10 -10.75
C ILE A 266 -11.08 -3.44 -12.23
N PRO A 267 -11.64 -2.66 -13.17
CA PRO A 267 -11.38 -2.85 -14.59
C PRO A 267 -9.89 -2.57 -14.88
N LEU A 268 -9.12 -3.62 -15.11
CA LEU A 268 -7.70 -3.49 -15.45
C LEU A 268 -7.55 -2.99 -16.89
N LYS A 269 -6.63 -2.05 -17.10
CA LYS A 269 -6.25 -1.65 -18.45
C LYS A 269 -5.59 -2.83 -19.17
N ALA A 270 -5.93 -3.02 -20.45
CA ALA A 270 -5.26 -4.00 -21.28
C ALA A 270 -3.74 -3.76 -21.27
N PRO A 271 -2.92 -4.83 -21.17
CA PRO A 271 -1.47 -4.67 -21.26
C PRO A 271 -1.10 -3.98 -22.57
N LYS A 272 -0.10 -3.10 -22.51
CA LYS A 272 0.55 -2.64 -23.74
C LYS A 272 1.23 -3.85 -24.40
N PRO A 273 1.25 -3.96 -25.75
CA PRO A 273 1.92 -5.06 -26.45
C PRO A 273 3.39 -5.24 -26.03
N GLU A 274 4.09 -4.14 -25.79
CA GLU A 274 5.49 -4.12 -25.33
C GLU A 274 5.67 -4.71 -23.92
N ALA A 275 4.66 -4.58 -23.06
CA ALA A 275 4.69 -5.22 -21.75
C ALA A 275 4.53 -6.73 -21.89
N VAL A 276 3.62 -7.18 -22.79
CA VAL A 276 3.40 -8.61 -23.06
C VAL A 276 4.64 -9.28 -23.62
N SER A 277 5.33 -8.65 -24.57
CA SER A 277 6.55 -9.23 -25.17
C SER A 277 7.67 -9.38 -24.14
N ARG A 278 7.81 -8.41 -23.21
CA ARG A 278 8.78 -8.50 -22.11
C ARG A 278 8.43 -9.63 -21.13
N TRP A 279 7.16 -9.82 -20.83
CA TRP A 279 6.70 -10.90 -19.95
C TRP A 279 6.90 -12.30 -20.55
N GLN A 280 7.08 -12.37 -21.86
CA GLN A 280 7.31 -13.59 -22.62
C GLN A 280 8.78 -13.78 -23.00
N ALA A 281 9.65 -12.80 -22.74
CA ALA A 281 11.08 -12.91 -23.00
C ALA A 281 11.69 -13.94 -22.03
N PRO A 282 12.49 -14.90 -22.54
CA PRO A 282 13.05 -16.00 -21.76
C PRO A 282 14.16 -15.56 -20.81
#